data_AF-A0A925SI08-F1
#
_entry.id   AF-A0A925SI08-F1
#
_cell.length_a   1.000
_cell.length_b   1.000
_cell.length_c   1.000
_cell.angle_alpha   90.00
_cell.angle_beta   90.00
_cell.angle_gamma   90.00
#
_symmetry.space_group_name_H-M   'P 1'
#
loop_
_entity.id
_entity.type
_entity.pdbx_description
1 polymer ?
#
loop_
_entity_poly.entity_id
_entity_poly.type
_entity_poly.pdbx_seq_one_letter_code
_entity_poly.pdbx_strand_id
1 'polypeptide(L)'
;MNEYPTQSELLSCLTNIANVAGDTTNVPFRVDVIPLHNKPPMYSVMIKSPAKDLLRRQIGQILSRPFALGATSFMLTGSEAASLVGRSHDK
;
A
#
# COMPACT_ATOMS: atom_id res chain seq x y z
N MET A 1 -6.64 -21.10 2.12
CA MET A 1 -6.18 -19.86 2.78
C MET A 1 -5.76 -18.91 1.67
N ASN A 2 -6.34 -17.71 1.59
CA ASN A 2 -5.88 -16.72 0.61
C ASN A 2 -4.48 -16.27 1.03
N GLU A 3 -3.49 -16.63 0.23
CA GLU A 3 -2.07 -16.32 0.48
C GLU A 3 -1.76 -14.82 0.32
N TYR A 4 -2.68 -14.06 -0.29
CA TYR A 4 -2.52 -12.65 -0.62
C TYR A 4 -3.72 -11.83 -0.13
N PRO A 5 -3.48 -10.61 0.36
CA PRO A 5 -4.54 -9.77 0.91
C PRO A 5 -5.52 -9.33 -0.18
N THR A 6 -6.77 -9.15 0.22
CA THR A 6 -7.79 -8.53 -0.62
C THR A 6 -7.50 -7.04 -0.83
N GLN A 7 -8.15 -6.44 -1.82
CA GLN A 7 -8.10 -5.00 -2.08
C GLN A 7 -8.44 -4.20 -0.81
N SER A 8 -9.48 -4.61 -0.09
CA SER A 8 -9.98 -3.92 1.10
C SER A 8 -9.00 -4.02 2.28
N GLU A 9 -8.38 -5.17 2.49
CA GLU A 9 -7.38 -5.36 3.56
C GLU A 9 -6.16 -4.47 3.31
N LEU A 10 -5.65 -4.45 2.07
CA LEU A 10 -4.52 -3.61 1.71
C LEU A 10 -4.87 -2.11 1.79
N LEU A 11 -6.06 -1.72 1.31
CA LEU A 11 -6.53 -0.34 1.40
C LEU A 11 -6.68 0.11 2.86
N SER A 12 -7.23 -0.74 3.73
CA SER A 12 -7.39 -0.47 5.16
C SER A 12 -6.05 -0.30 5.85
N CYS A 13 -5.10 -1.20 5.59
CA CYS A 13 -3.72 -1.11 6.08
C CYS A 13 -3.04 0.20 5.64
N LEU A 14 -3.09 0.53 4.35
CA LEU A 14 -2.51 1.76 3.83
C LEU A 14 -3.16 3.00 4.45
N THR A 15 -4.48 3.00 4.59
CA THR A 15 -5.22 4.10 5.24
C THR A 15 -4.81 4.27 6.71
N ASN A 16 -4.60 3.17 7.44
CA ASN A 16 -4.07 3.24 8.81
C ASN A 16 -2.66 3.83 8.86
N ILE A 17 -1.78 3.45 7.93
CA ILE A 17 -0.45 4.06 7.81
C ILE A 17 -0.57 5.57 7.59
N ALA A 18 -1.45 6.01 6.70
CA ALA A 18 -1.70 7.43 6.46
C ALA A 18 -2.22 8.15 7.71
N ASN A 19 -3.17 7.57 8.43
CA ASN A 19 -3.70 8.15 9.67
C ASN A 19 -2.59 8.30 10.73
N VAL A 20 -1.74 7.29 10.91
CA VAL A 20 -0.59 7.34 11.83
C VAL A 20 0.43 8.40 11.40
N ALA A 21 0.53 8.64 10.09
CA ALA A 21 1.36 9.69 9.51
C ALA A 21 0.81 11.12 9.72
N GLY A 22 -0.39 11.26 10.27
CA GLY A 22 -1.09 12.54 10.42
C GLY A 22 -1.80 13.01 9.16
N ASP A 23 -2.02 12.12 8.19
CA ASP A 23 -2.78 12.44 6.99
C ASP A 23 -4.28 12.52 7.31
N THR A 24 -4.91 13.65 6.97
CA THR A 24 -6.35 13.88 7.22
C THR A 24 -7.21 13.66 5.99
N THR A 25 -6.64 13.11 4.90
CA THR A 25 -7.39 12.83 3.67
C THR A 25 -8.36 11.69 3.95
N ASN A 26 -9.64 11.92 3.67
CA ASN A 26 -10.71 10.95 3.93
C ASN A 26 -10.49 9.61 3.20
N VAL A 27 -9.92 9.66 1.99
CA VAL A 27 -9.53 8.48 1.20
C VAL A 27 -8.13 8.73 0.61
N PRO A 28 -7.05 8.46 1.37
CA PRO A 28 -5.69 8.84 0.99
C PRO A 28 -5.13 7.98 -0.14
N PHE A 29 -5.69 6.78 -0.35
CA PHE A 29 -5.24 5.83 -1.36
C PHE A 29 -6.39 5.26 -2.17
N ARG A 30 -6.05 4.81 -3.38
CA ARG A 30 -6.85 3.89 -4.18
C ARG A 30 -5.98 2.67 -4.48
N VAL A 31 -6.54 1.47 -4.33
CA VAL A 31 -5.87 0.20 -4.61
C VAL A 31 -6.65 -0.50 -5.71
N ASP A 32 -5.97 -0.95 -6.76
CA ASP A 32 -6.52 -1.80 -7.79
C ASP A 32 -5.71 -3.11 -7.83
N VAL A 33 -6.39 -4.26 -7.82
CA VAL A 33 -5.74 -5.59 -7.86
C VAL A 33 -5.62 -6.02 -9.31
N ILE A 34 -4.41 -6.41 -9.71
CA ILE A 34 -4.08 -6.90 -11.04
C ILE A 34 -3.87 -8.42 -10.93
N PRO A 35 -4.87 -9.24 -11.31
CA PRO A 35 -4.71 -10.67 -11.31
C PRO A 35 -3.69 -11.09 -12.38
N LEU A 36 -2.83 -12.05 -12.03
CA LEU A 36 -1.86 -12.62 -12.96
C LEU A 36 -2.10 -14.13 -13.07
N HIS A 37 -2.17 -14.66 -14.29
CA HIS A 37 -2.34 -16.09 -14.52
C HIS A 37 -1.16 -16.88 -13.92
N ASN A 38 -1.45 -17.80 -13.00
CA ASN A 38 -0.50 -18.67 -12.31
C ASN A 38 0.64 -17.94 -11.57
N LYS A 39 0.44 -16.67 -11.19
CA LYS A 39 1.41 -15.87 -10.43
C LYS A 39 0.71 -15.13 -9.29
N PRO A 40 1.45 -14.72 -8.25
CA PRO A 40 0.93 -13.83 -7.22
C PRO A 40 0.32 -12.57 -7.86
N PRO A 41 -0.82 -12.06 -7.35
CA PRO A 41 -1.40 -10.82 -7.86
C PRO A 41 -0.44 -9.66 -7.63
N MET A 42 -0.54 -8.64 -8.49
CA MET A 42 0.06 -7.34 -8.23
C MET A 42 -1.01 -6.35 -7.78
N TYR A 43 -0.60 -5.31 -7.10
CA TYR A 43 -1.48 -4.26 -6.60
C TYR A 43 -0.94 -2.92 -7.10
N SER A 44 -1.79 -2.20 -7.82
CA SER A 44 -1.54 -0.81 -8.17
C SER A 44 -2.08 0.07 -7.06
N VAL A 45 -1.22 0.86 -6.43
CA VAL A 45 -1.60 1.80 -5.37
C VAL A 45 -1.43 3.21 -5.91
N MET A 46 -2.51 3.99 -5.91
CA MET A 46 -2.52 5.41 -6.23
C MET A 46 -2.68 6.24 -4.96
N ILE A 47 -1.80 7.21 -4.76
CA ILE A 47 -1.85 8.14 -3.63
C ILE A 47 -2.67 9.36 -4.06
N LYS A 48 -3.79 9.59 -3.38
CA LYS A 48 -4.69 10.73 -3.60
C LYS A 48 -4.42 11.88 -2.64
N SER A 49 -3.76 11.59 -1.52
CA SER A 49 -3.42 12.60 -0.52
C SER A 49 -2.46 13.68 -1.06
N PRO A 50 -2.61 14.95 -0.62
CA PRO A 50 -1.64 16.00 -0.88
C PRO A 50 -0.28 15.75 -0.20
N ALA A 51 -0.23 15.00 0.91
CA ALA A 51 0.97 14.59 1.61
C ALA A 51 1.62 13.33 0.98
N LYS A 52 1.46 13.13 -0.33
CA LYS A 52 1.93 11.96 -1.08
C LYS A 52 3.41 11.64 -0.86
N ASP A 53 4.27 12.64 -0.74
CA ASP A 53 5.70 12.43 -0.53
C ASP A 53 6.02 11.83 0.83
N LEU A 54 5.29 12.23 1.87
CA LEU A 54 5.43 11.70 3.22
C LEU A 54 4.93 10.25 3.29
N LEU A 55 3.74 9.99 2.76
CA LEU A 55 3.16 8.65 2.69
C LEU A 55 4.03 7.68 1.89
N ARG A 56 4.54 8.12 0.74
CA ARG A 56 5.45 7.35 -0.10
C ARG A 56 6.75 7.03 0.62
N ARG A 57 7.33 7.97 1.38
CA ARG A 57 8.53 7.74 2.18
C ARG A 57 8.28 6.71 3.28
N GLN A 58 7.17 6.81 4.01
CA GLN A 58 6.84 5.85 5.05
C GLN A 58 6.63 4.43 4.49
N ILE A 59 5.84 4.29 3.42
CA ILE A 59 5.63 2.99 2.77
C ILE A 59 6.95 2.45 2.22
N GLY A 60 7.78 3.32 1.65
CA GLY A 60 9.12 2.94 1.16
C GLY A 60 10.05 2.47 2.27
N GLN A 61 10.01 3.10 3.44
CA GLN A 61 10.75 2.65 4.62
C GLN A 61 10.26 1.29 5.11
N ILE A 62 8.94 1.08 5.19
CA ILE A 62 8.35 -0.20 5.63
C ILE A 62 8.77 -1.32 4.68
N LEU A 63 8.72 -1.07 3.37
CA LEU A 63 9.10 -2.04 2.34
C LEU A 63 10.61 -2.10 2.06
N SER A 64 11.42 -1.27 2.73
CA SER A 64 12.85 -1.09 2.44
C SER A 64 13.14 -0.84 0.95
N ARG A 65 12.22 -0.15 0.27
CA ARG A 65 12.23 0.10 -1.17
C ARG A 65 12.07 1.58 -1.46
N PRO A 66 12.99 2.22 -2.20
CA PRO A 66 12.80 3.58 -2.64
C PRO A 66 11.75 3.65 -3.76
N PHE A 67 10.83 4.60 -3.64
CA PHE A 67 9.89 4.95 -4.71
C PHE A 67 10.36 6.20 -5.44
N ALA A 68 10.04 6.29 -6.73
CA ALA A 68 10.39 7.46 -7.55
C ALA A 68 9.79 8.76 -6.98
N LEU A 69 10.59 9.82 -6.95
CA LEU A 69 10.14 11.15 -6.52
C LEU A 69 9.06 11.68 -7.47
N GLY A 70 7.99 12.26 -6.90
CA GLY A 70 6.87 12.80 -7.68
C GLY A 70 5.85 11.78 -8.21
N ALA A 71 6.10 10.48 -8.05
CA ALA A 71 5.15 9.45 -8.46
C ALA A 71 3.86 9.51 -7.61
N THR A 72 2.72 9.54 -8.29
CA THR A 72 1.38 9.49 -7.67
C THR A 72 0.85 8.06 -7.56
N SER A 73 1.57 7.08 -8.10
CA SER A 73 1.24 5.67 -7.99
C SER A 73 2.49 4.80 -7.93
N PHE A 74 2.35 3.60 -7.37
CA PHE A 74 3.38 2.58 -7.33
C PHE A 74 2.77 1.18 -7.34
N MET A 75 3.59 0.19 -7.71
CA MET A 75 3.19 -1.21 -7.78
C MET A 75 3.74 -1.98 -6.58
N LEU A 76 2.88 -2.81 -5.99
CA LEU A 76 3.23 -3.80 -4.98
C LEU A 76 3.04 -5.19 -5.54
N THR A 77 4.00 -6.07 -5.24
CA THR A 77 3.88 -7.51 -5.43
C THR A 77 2.97 -8.10 -4.36
N GLY A 78 2.45 -9.31 -4.62
CA GLY A 78 1.68 -10.06 -3.61
C GLY A 78 2.42 -10.21 -2.28
N SER A 79 3.73 -10.45 -2.32
CA SER A 79 4.57 -10.57 -1.11
C SER A 79 4.72 -9.24 -0.36
N GLU A 80 4.90 -8.12 -1.06
CA GLU A 80 4.94 -6.78 -0.44
C GLU A 80 3.59 -6.43 0.20
N ALA A 81 2.49 -6.72 -0.50
CA ALA A 81 1.14 -6.48 0.01
C ALA A 81 0.86 -7.33 1.26
N ALA A 82 1.19 -8.62 1.23
CA ALA A 82 1.07 -9.52 2.38
C ALA A 82 1.92 -9.04 3.56
N SER A 83 3.14 -8.55 3.30
CA SER A 83 4.04 -8.02 4.34
C SER A 83 3.49 -6.75 5.00
N LEU A 84 2.85 -5.86 4.23
CA LEU A 84 2.21 -4.65 4.76
C LEU A 84 1.03 -4.98 5.68
N VAL A 85 0.14 -5.86 5.22
CA VAL A 85 -1.04 -6.27 5.99
C VAL A 85 -0.64 -7.09 7.22
N GLY A 86 0.30 -8.04 7.07
CA GLY A 86 0.78 -8.88 8.17
C GLY A 86 1.41 -8.08 9.31
N ARG A 87 2.16 -7.02 9.00
CA ARG A 87 2.72 -6.11 10.02
C ARG A 87 1.69 -5.24 10.73
N SER A 88 0.52 -5.06 10.13
CA SER A 88 -0.59 -4.32 10.78
C SER A 88 -1.35 -5.18 11.80
N HIS A 89 -1.12 -6.50 11.81
CA HIS A 89 -1.81 -7.47 12.68
C HIS A 89 -0.99 -7.86 13.93
N ASP A 90 0.26 -7.41 14.02
CA ASP A 90 1.19 -7.69 15.13
C ASP A 90 1.24 -6.54 16.16
N LYS A 91 0.10 -5.88 16.41
CA LYS A 91 -0.01 -4.81 17.41
C LYS A 91 -1.29 -4.86 18.21
#